data_AF-A0A6P8XHH5-F1
#
_entry.id   AF-A0A6P8XHH5-F1
#
_cell.length_a   1.000
_cell.length_b   1.000
_cell.length_c   1.000
_cell.angle_alpha   90.00
_cell.angle_beta   90.00
_cell.angle_gamma   90.00
#
_symmetry.space_group_name_H-M   'P 1'
#
loop_
_entity.id
_entity.type
_entity.pdbx_description
1 polymer ?
#
loop_
_entity_poly.entity_id
_entity_poly.type
_entity_poly.pdbx_seq_one_letter_code
_entity_poly.pdbx_strand_id
1 'polypeptide(L)'
;MLLLQHRKQLQCNEMEKVAAAATWPMLRLTNEANFYLRRSQSTEMLALICLTESREMNMEMWQALATNLNNMRHVRLLLLQHEAQSLGQPFEELSDITQELKFPHVVLFATTGILYRLQPYASQHWLQLNTIRHIFIKQQNYQHLVAHTLPDQITSLSLVYMDKKTQRLRMTGFVARLMQEFTRVHKITLRWQRPVIAGEELSIILLRNMTLNGTLNLPITLCGFERDSASGLYSYPYDIPSWFIMVPCPRQMATAQVYRVLFNWRMLSLLFGSYCIFVLLDSMLSCLLTRSKFDWTNLICNERMICDVASLTLG
;
A
#
# COMPACT_ATOMS: atom_id res chain seq x y z
N MET A 1 24.30 -11.76 10.95
CA MET A 1 25.20 -12.18 9.85
C MET A 1 24.75 -13.54 9.37
N LEU A 2 24.71 -13.77 8.07
CA LEU A 2 24.35 -15.05 7.47
C LEU A 2 25.59 -15.63 6.82
N LEU A 3 25.90 -16.88 7.12
CA LEU A 3 27.04 -17.60 6.58
C LEU A 3 26.50 -18.74 5.73
N LEU A 4 26.73 -18.67 4.42
CA LEU A 4 26.30 -19.68 3.48
C LEU A 4 27.51 -20.48 3.00
N GLN A 5 27.46 -21.79 3.17
CA GLN A 5 28.53 -22.69 2.76
C GLN A 5 27.94 -23.95 2.14
N HIS A 6 28.52 -24.41 1.05
CA HIS A 6 28.13 -25.67 0.45
C HIS A 6 28.56 -26.85 1.34
N ARG A 7 27.70 -27.85 1.55
CA ARG A 7 27.95 -28.96 2.48
C ARG A 7 29.24 -29.73 2.22
N LYS A 8 29.65 -29.83 0.95
CA LYS A 8 30.85 -30.56 0.52
C LYS A 8 32.12 -29.70 0.50
N GLN A 9 32.04 -28.42 0.91
CA GLN A 9 33.12 -27.44 0.75
C GLN A 9 34.00 -27.38 2.00
N LEU A 10 35.27 -27.75 1.86
CA LEU A 10 36.28 -27.74 2.94
C LEU A 10 37.23 -26.52 2.89
N GLN A 11 37.22 -25.74 1.82
CA GLN A 11 38.29 -24.77 1.49
C GLN A 11 38.06 -23.33 2.01
N CYS A 12 37.05 -23.07 2.84
CA CYS A 12 36.71 -21.71 3.29
C CYS A 12 37.03 -21.43 4.77
N ASN A 13 38.21 -21.86 5.22
CA ASN A 13 38.66 -21.69 6.60
C ASN A 13 38.71 -20.21 7.05
N GLU A 14 38.92 -19.28 6.12
CA GLU A 14 38.89 -17.84 6.42
C GLU A 14 37.50 -17.36 6.87
N MET A 15 36.41 -17.94 6.34
CA MET A 15 35.06 -17.63 6.84
C MET A 15 34.83 -18.16 8.24
N GLU A 16 35.38 -19.33 8.59
CA GLU A 16 35.29 -19.88 9.94
C GLU A 16 36.08 -19.04 10.95
N LYS A 17 37.22 -18.47 10.54
CA LYS A 17 37.96 -17.50 11.38
C LYS A 17 37.18 -16.22 11.60
N VAL A 18 36.59 -15.66 10.55
CA VAL A 18 35.71 -14.47 10.66
C VAL A 18 34.50 -14.80 11.53
N ALA A 19 33.94 -16.00 11.40
CA ALA A 19 32.82 -16.46 12.19
C ALA A 19 33.15 -16.60 13.67
N ALA A 20 34.31 -17.18 13.99
CA ALA A 20 34.80 -17.35 15.35
C ALA A 20 35.17 -16.00 16.01
N ALA A 21 35.64 -15.02 15.23
CA ALA A 21 36.01 -13.70 15.70
C ALA A 21 34.83 -12.70 15.79
N ALA A 22 33.71 -12.99 15.13
CA ALA A 22 32.57 -12.08 15.09
C ALA A 22 31.77 -12.10 16.39
N THR A 23 31.44 -10.91 16.92
CA THR A 23 30.56 -10.74 18.10
C THR A 23 29.08 -10.67 17.74
N TRP A 24 28.73 -10.79 16.46
CA TRP A 24 27.37 -10.62 15.95
C TRP A 24 26.63 -11.96 15.85
N PRO A 25 25.28 -11.96 16.01
CA PRO A 25 24.48 -13.18 15.82
C PRO A 25 24.66 -13.73 14.41
N MET A 26 24.96 -15.02 14.32
CA MET A 26 25.25 -15.73 13.07
C MET A 26 24.23 -16.83 12.79
N LEU A 27 23.77 -16.89 11.55
CA LEU A 27 22.99 -18.00 11.01
C LEU A 27 23.84 -18.74 9.97
N ARG A 28 24.06 -20.03 10.17
CA ARG A 28 24.79 -20.89 9.23
C ARG A 28 23.79 -21.66 8.39
N LEU A 29 23.84 -21.49 7.08
CA LEU A 29 22.97 -22.18 6.13
C LEU A 29 23.81 -22.99 5.13
N THR A 30 23.27 -24.13 4.77
CA THR A 30 23.77 -24.97 3.68
C THR A 30 22.87 -24.84 2.45
N ASN A 31 23.29 -25.41 1.33
CA ASN A 31 22.49 -25.51 0.10
C ASN A 31 21.15 -26.25 0.31
N GLU A 32 21.07 -27.15 1.28
CA GLU A 32 19.83 -27.90 1.62
C GLU A 32 18.89 -27.13 2.57
N ALA A 33 19.30 -25.97 3.08
CA ALA A 33 18.54 -25.25 4.08
C ALA A 33 17.27 -24.63 3.49
N ASN A 34 16.13 -24.79 4.19
CA ASN A 34 14.85 -24.21 3.82
C ASN A 34 14.22 -23.47 5.01
N PHE A 35 14.69 -22.24 5.22
CA PHE A 35 14.23 -21.34 6.26
C PHE A 35 13.65 -20.06 5.66
N TYR A 36 12.46 -19.68 6.14
CA TYR A 36 11.85 -18.43 5.76
C TYR A 36 12.40 -17.26 6.59
N LEU A 37 13.52 -16.69 6.15
CA LEU A 37 14.27 -15.69 6.92
C LEU A 37 13.52 -14.35 7.04
N ARG A 38 12.76 -13.97 6.02
CA ARG A 38 12.06 -12.69 5.95
C ARG A 38 11.09 -12.42 7.11
N ARG A 39 10.44 -13.48 7.63
CA ARG A 39 9.45 -13.34 8.72
C ARG A 39 10.07 -13.40 10.11
N SER A 40 11.24 -14.02 10.23
CA SER A 40 11.82 -14.39 11.52
C SER A 40 12.99 -13.49 11.93
N GLN A 41 13.57 -12.74 10.99
CA GLN A 41 14.83 -12.03 11.20
C GLN A 41 14.82 -10.63 10.55
N SER A 42 15.79 -9.79 10.94
CA SER A 42 15.96 -8.42 10.44
C SER A 42 16.18 -8.37 8.92
N THR A 43 15.68 -7.33 8.24
CA THR A 43 15.96 -7.10 6.81
C THR A 43 17.37 -6.61 6.54
N GLU A 44 18.08 -6.14 7.57
CA GLU A 44 19.45 -5.65 7.50
C GLU A 44 20.44 -6.79 7.83
N MET A 45 20.69 -7.66 6.84
CA MET A 45 21.64 -8.76 6.98
C MET A 45 22.85 -8.59 6.05
N LEU A 46 24.00 -9.05 6.53
CA LEU A 46 25.17 -9.35 5.72
C LEU A 46 25.24 -10.86 5.51
N ALA A 47 25.18 -11.31 4.26
CA ALA A 47 25.41 -12.69 3.88
C ALA A 47 26.83 -12.85 3.32
N LEU A 48 27.57 -13.78 3.90
CA LEU A 48 28.90 -14.21 3.48
C LEU A 48 28.76 -15.49 2.67
N ILE A 49 29.28 -15.51 1.46
CA ILE A 49 29.19 -16.65 0.55
C ILE A 49 30.58 -16.96 0.02
N CYS A 50 30.98 -18.22 0.11
CA CYS A 50 32.26 -18.66 -0.43
C CYS A 50 32.04 -19.32 -1.80
N LEU A 51 32.53 -18.69 -2.86
CA LEU A 51 32.43 -19.24 -4.21
C LEU A 51 33.48 -20.35 -4.41
N THR A 52 33.07 -21.40 -5.11
CA THR A 52 33.94 -22.51 -5.54
C THR A 52 34.26 -22.40 -7.02
N GLU A 53 35.20 -23.21 -7.51
CA GLU A 53 35.43 -23.38 -8.95
C GLU A 53 34.28 -24.12 -9.65
N SER A 54 33.47 -24.87 -8.89
CA SER A 54 32.32 -25.61 -9.43
C SER A 54 31.13 -24.68 -9.64
N ARG A 55 30.81 -24.44 -10.91
CA ARG A 55 29.63 -23.68 -11.34
C ARG A 55 28.32 -24.25 -10.77
N GLU A 56 28.16 -25.57 -10.81
CA GLU A 56 26.95 -26.25 -10.32
C GLU A 56 26.74 -26.00 -8.83
N MET A 57 27.79 -26.18 -8.01
CA MET A 57 27.69 -25.93 -6.56
C MET A 57 27.38 -24.47 -6.23
N ASN A 58 27.96 -23.53 -6.99
CA ASN A 58 27.66 -22.11 -6.84
C ASN A 58 26.21 -21.82 -7.17
N MET A 59 25.67 -22.42 -8.24
CA MET A 59 24.27 -22.21 -8.63
C MET A 59 23.28 -22.78 -7.60
N GLU A 60 23.55 -23.97 -7.05
CA GLU A 60 22.75 -24.53 -5.96
C GLU A 60 22.72 -23.58 -4.73
N MET A 61 23.87 -23.00 -4.37
CA MET A 61 23.94 -22.01 -3.29
C MET A 61 23.13 -20.76 -3.60
N TRP A 62 23.20 -20.24 -4.83
CA TRP A 62 22.45 -19.07 -5.27
C TRP A 62 20.94 -19.31 -5.21
N GLN A 63 20.47 -20.47 -5.66
CA GLN A 63 19.07 -20.87 -5.60
C GLN A 63 18.59 -21.04 -4.16
N ALA A 64 19.38 -21.70 -3.32
CA ALA A 64 19.10 -21.83 -1.90
C ALA A 64 18.99 -20.44 -1.24
N LEU A 65 19.95 -19.56 -1.49
CA LEU A 65 19.93 -18.19 -0.96
C LEU A 65 18.69 -17.42 -1.42
N ALA A 66 18.38 -17.44 -2.71
CA ALA A 66 17.20 -16.76 -3.26
C ALA A 66 15.89 -17.26 -2.64
N THR A 67 15.78 -18.57 -2.44
CA THR A 67 14.62 -19.22 -1.80
C THR A 67 14.48 -18.80 -0.34
N ASN A 68 15.58 -18.87 0.43
CA ASN A 68 15.59 -18.54 1.86
C ASN A 68 15.35 -17.05 2.12
N LEU A 69 15.92 -16.17 1.28
CA LEU A 69 15.76 -14.72 1.39
C LEU A 69 14.42 -14.23 0.84
N ASN A 70 13.73 -15.00 -0.01
CA ASN A 70 12.43 -14.67 -0.62
C ASN A 70 12.26 -13.17 -0.97
N ASN A 71 13.01 -12.70 -1.97
CA ASN A 71 12.99 -11.31 -2.46
C ASN A 71 13.42 -10.23 -1.44
N MET A 72 14.19 -10.55 -0.40
CA MET A 72 14.82 -9.55 0.46
C MET A 72 15.98 -8.82 -0.27
N ARG A 73 15.64 -7.80 -1.07
CA ARG A 73 16.60 -7.08 -1.94
C ARG A 73 17.58 -6.15 -1.20
N HIS A 74 17.37 -5.90 0.09
CA HIS A 74 18.25 -5.06 0.92
C HIS A 74 19.43 -5.82 1.53
N VAL A 75 19.43 -7.16 1.41
CA VAL A 75 20.51 -7.99 1.96
C VAL A 75 21.81 -7.69 1.24
N ARG A 76 22.87 -7.51 2.03
CA ARG A 76 24.22 -7.22 1.55
C ARG A 76 24.96 -8.53 1.37
N LEU A 77 25.42 -8.81 0.16
CA LEU A 77 26.16 -10.03 -0.16
C LEU A 77 27.65 -9.71 -0.26
N LEU A 78 28.47 -10.41 0.52
CA LEU A 78 29.92 -10.41 0.40
C LEU A 78 30.38 -11.79 -0.05
N LEU A 79 30.90 -11.83 -1.27
CA LEU A 79 31.39 -13.03 -1.94
C LEU A 79 32.90 -13.14 -1.74
N LEU A 80 33.36 -14.32 -1.36
CA LEU A 80 34.78 -14.62 -1.25
C LEU A 80 35.17 -15.56 -2.37
N GLN A 81 36.22 -15.22 -3.11
CA GLN A 81 36.74 -16.05 -4.20
C GLN A 81 38.23 -16.32 -4.00
N HIS A 82 38.61 -17.60 -4.02
CA HIS A 82 39.96 -18.05 -3.66
C HIS A 82 41.02 -17.76 -4.74
N GLU A 83 40.63 -17.73 -6.01
CA GLU A 83 41.53 -17.38 -7.12
C GLU A 83 40.83 -16.44 -8.11
N ALA A 84 41.38 -15.24 -8.29
CA ALA A 84 40.97 -14.31 -9.32
C ALA A 84 41.64 -14.72 -10.65
N GLN A 85 41.13 -15.77 -11.29
CA GLN A 85 41.51 -16.02 -12.68
C GLN A 85 41.05 -14.82 -13.52
N SER A 86 42.03 -14.20 -14.18
CA SER A 86 41.97 -13.11 -15.16
C SER A 86 40.60 -12.45 -15.39
N LEU A 87 40.54 -11.15 -15.04
CA LEU A 87 39.42 -10.23 -15.31
C LEU A 87 38.78 -10.48 -16.69
N GLY A 88 37.52 -10.91 -16.69
CA GLY A 88 36.75 -11.04 -17.93
C GLY A 88 35.51 -11.90 -17.77
N GLN A 89 35.64 -13.21 -17.98
CA GLN A 89 34.49 -14.11 -18.12
C GLN A 89 33.74 -14.45 -16.81
N PRO A 90 34.38 -14.65 -15.65
CA PRO A 90 33.68 -15.02 -14.42
C PRO A 90 32.80 -13.89 -13.84
N PHE A 91 33.10 -12.63 -14.16
CA PHE A 91 32.42 -11.47 -13.62
C PHE A 91 31.10 -11.15 -14.33
N GLU A 92 31.02 -11.39 -15.64
CA GLU A 92 29.77 -11.18 -16.38
C GLU A 92 28.73 -12.22 -15.98
N GLU A 93 29.12 -13.50 -15.88
CA GLU A 93 28.20 -14.55 -15.40
C GLU A 93 27.66 -14.25 -14.00
N LEU A 94 28.52 -13.78 -13.10
CA LEU A 94 28.11 -13.39 -11.76
C LEU A 94 27.14 -12.19 -11.78
N SER A 95 27.34 -11.25 -12.71
CA SER A 95 26.42 -10.11 -12.91
C SER A 95 25.06 -10.61 -13.38
N ASP A 96 25.04 -11.53 -14.34
CA ASP A 96 23.81 -12.10 -14.90
C ASP A 96 23.00 -12.84 -13.82
N ILE A 97 23.66 -13.71 -13.03
CA ILE A 97 23.01 -14.43 -11.92
C ILE A 97 22.45 -13.45 -10.88
N THR A 98 23.24 -12.45 -10.49
CA THR A 98 22.79 -11.48 -9.48
C THR A 98 21.67 -10.58 -9.99
N GLN A 99 21.64 -10.29 -11.29
CA GLN A 99 20.55 -9.56 -11.94
C GLN A 99 19.27 -10.40 -12.03
N GLU A 100 19.38 -11.66 -12.43
CA GLU A 100 18.26 -12.61 -12.51
C GLU A 100 17.61 -12.81 -11.13
N LEU A 101 18.44 -13.01 -10.10
CA LEU A 101 18.00 -13.21 -8.72
C LEU A 101 17.69 -11.88 -7.98
N LYS A 102 17.89 -10.74 -8.63
CA LYS A 102 17.57 -9.38 -8.14
C LYS A 102 18.29 -9.04 -6.83
N PHE A 103 19.58 -9.35 -6.76
CA PHE A 103 20.48 -8.97 -5.67
C PHE A 103 21.30 -7.72 -6.04
N PRO A 104 20.86 -6.51 -5.65
CA PRO A 104 21.52 -5.27 -6.07
C PRO A 104 22.80 -4.94 -5.26
N HIS A 105 23.00 -5.57 -4.10
CA HIS A 105 24.05 -5.22 -3.15
C HIS A 105 25.07 -6.34 -3.01
N VAL A 106 25.95 -6.47 -4.01
CA VAL A 106 26.97 -7.52 -4.07
C VAL A 106 28.36 -6.92 -4.10
N VAL A 107 29.24 -7.51 -3.29
CA VAL A 107 30.66 -7.19 -3.24
C VAL A 107 31.42 -8.50 -3.38
N LEU A 108 32.40 -8.52 -4.27
CA LEU A 108 33.37 -9.60 -4.39
C LEU A 108 34.68 -9.18 -3.73
N PHE A 109 35.20 -10.04 -2.87
CA PHE A 109 36.53 -9.92 -2.28
C PHE A 109 37.41 -11.03 -2.83
N ALA A 110 38.41 -10.63 -3.60
CA ALA A 110 39.44 -11.54 -4.09
C ALA A 110 40.53 -11.73 -3.03
N THR A 111 41.10 -12.94 -2.94
CA THR A 111 42.24 -13.26 -2.06
C THR A 111 43.47 -12.36 -2.28
N THR A 112 43.58 -11.73 -3.45
CA THR A 112 44.59 -10.72 -3.76
C THR A 112 44.42 -9.41 -2.96
N GLY A 113 43.37 -9.29 -2.16
CA GLY A 113 43.04 -8.10 -1.35
C GLY A 113 42.26 -7.04 -2.13
N ILE A 114 41.88 -7.33 -3.38
CA ILE A 114 41.12 -6.41 -4.23
C ILE A 114 39.62 -6.60 -4.01
N LEU A 115 38.92 -5.48 -3.83
CA LEU A 115 37.47 -5.42 -3.67
C LEU A 115 36.82 -4.98 -4.98
N TYR A 116 35.79 -5.69 -5.40
CA TYR A 116 34.93 -5.29 -6.51
C TYR A 116 33.49 -5.14 -6.02
N ARG A 117 32.84 -4.05 -6.41
CA ARG A 117 31.44 -3.78 -6.09
C ARG A 117 30.60 -3.84 -7.34
N LEU A 118 29.49 -4.56 -7.25
CA LEU A 118 28.49 -4.63 -8.30
C LEU A 118 27.83 -3.25 -8.50
N GLN A 119 27.68 -2.86 -9.76
CA GLN A 119 26.91 -1.73 -10.24
C GLN A 119 25.79 -2.28 -11.13
N PRO A 120 24.64 -2.69 -10.55
CA PRO A 120 23.63 -3.48 -11.26
C PRO A 120 22.93 -2.74 -12.40
N TYR A 121 23.09 -1.42 -12.48
CA TYR A 121 22.47 -0.58 -13.51
C TYR A 121 23.50 0.12 -14.39
N ALA A 122 24.80 -0.13 -14.19
CA ALA A 122 25.85 0.52 -14.96
C ALA A 122 26.25 -0.28 -16.18
N SER A 123 26.70 0.43 -17.22
CA SER A 123 27.32 -0.21 -18.39
C SER A 123 28.53 -1.05 -18.01
N GLN A 124 29.25 -0.67 -16.96
CA GLN A 124 30.30 -1.46 -16.34
C GLN A 124 29.78 -2.04 -15.02
N HIS A 125 29.45 -3.32 -15.02
CA HIS A 125 28.81 -3.98 -13.87
C HIS A 125 29.70 -4.07 -12.63
N TRP A 126 31.03 -3.93 -12.75
CA TRP A 126 31.94 -4.06 -11.62
C TRP A 126 32.86 -2.85 -11.49
N LEU A 127 32.92 -2.32 -10.26
CA LEU A 127 33.83 -1.26 -9.88
C LEU A 127 34.84 -1.76 -8.86
N GLN A 128 36.11 -1.67 -9.20
CA GLN A 128 37.19 -1.89 -8.25
C GLN A 128 37.19 -0.78 -7.18
N LEU A 129 37.25 -1.17 -5.92
CA LEU A 129 37.32 -0.26 -4.78
C LEU A 129 38.75 -0.20 -4.26
N ASN A 130 39.23 1.03 -4.04
CA ASN A 130 40.54 1.29 -3.45
C ASN A 130 40.49 1.40 -1.91
N THR A 131 39.29 1.40 -1.32
CA THR A 131 39.07 1.56 0.12
C THR A 131 37.93 0.67 0.61
N ILE A 132 38.05 0.23 1.86
CA ILE A 132 37.05 -0.59 2.58
C ILE A 132 35.91 0.30 3.12
N ARG A 133 36.00 1.63 2.98
CA ARG A 133 34.93 2.54 3.42
C ARG A 133 33.79 2.54 2.41
N HIS A 134 32.55 2.40 2.91
CA HIS A 134 31.32 2.44 2.10
C HIS A 134 31.26 1.38 0.99
N ILE A 135 31.60 0.14 1.33
CA ILE A 135 31.55 -0.99 0.39
C ILE A 135 30.12 -1.21 -0.14
N PHE A 136 29.13 -1.12 0.74
CA PHE A 136 27.71 -1.13 0.38
C PHE A 136 27.20 0.31 0.36
N ILE A 137 26.78 0.78 -0.83
CA ILE A 137 26.17 2.11 -1.00
C ILE A 137 24.68 1.98 -1.32
N LYS A 138 23.91 2.95 -0.85
CA LYS A 138 22.51 3.08 -1.27
C LYS A 138 22.48 3.47 -2.75
N GLN A 139 21.71 2.73 -3.55
CA GLN A 139 21.54 3.07 -4.95
C GLN A 139 20.76 4.38 -5.07
N GLN A 140 21.36 5.37 -5.71
CA GLN A 140 20.70 6.65 -5.99
C GLN A 140 20.41 6.85 -7.48
N ASN A 141 21.21 6.26 -8.37
CA ASN A 141 21.10 6.47 -9.81
C ASN A 141 20.90 5.15 -10.53
N TYR A 142 19.76 4.96 -11.18
CA TYR A 142 19.39 3.74 -11.91
C TYR A 142 19.73 3.81 -13.41
N GLN A 143 20.53 4.80 -13.82
CA GLN A 143 21.06 4.96 -15.18
C GLN A 143 20.01 4.88 -16.31
N HIS A 144 18.88 5.55 -16.10
CA HIS A 144 17.75 5.60 -17.04
C HIS A 144 17.06 4.26 -17.26
N LEU A 145 17.19 3.32 -16.32
CA LEU A 145 16.44 2.05 -16.31
C LEU A 145 14.97 2.31 -16.68
N VAL A 146 14.48 1.54 -17.65
CA VAL A 146 13.09 1.63 -18.07
C VAL A 146 12.22 0.90 -17.06
N ALA A 147 11.34 1.64 -16.38
CA ALA A 147 10.35 1.10 -15.48
C ALA A 147 8.98 1.07 -16.17
N HIS A 148 8.47 -0.13 -16.42
CA HIS A 148 7.13 -0.32 -16.95
C HIS A 148 6.08 -0.17 -15.84
N THR A 149 5.09 0.68 -16.10
CA THR A 149 4.00 0.98 -15.18
C THR A 149 2.66 1.11 -15.91
N LEU A 150 1.57 1.07 -15.14
CA LEU A 150 0.21 1.44 -15.56
C LEU A 150 -0.49 2.16 -14.41
N PRO A 151 -1.12 3.33 -14.65
CA PRO A 151 -1.81 4.08 -13.62
C PRO A 151 -3.23 3.54 -13.39
N ASP A 152 -3.66 3.47 -12.13
CA ASP A 152 -5.00 3.04 -11.72
C ASP A 152 -6.10 4.11 -11.93
N GLN A 153 -5.72 5.35 -12.20
CA GLN A 153 -6.58 6.50 -12.49
C GLN A 153 -7.60 6.84 -11.38
N ILE A 154 -7.25 6.61 -10.12
CA ILE A 154 -8.07 7.02 -8.97
C ILE A 154 -8.03 8.54 -8.81
N THR A 155 -9.20 9.18 -8.90
CA THR A 155 -9.36 10.63 -8.74
C THR A 155 -8.58 11.16 -7.54
N SER A 156 -7.87 12.28 -7.72
CA SER A 156 -6.93 12.93 -6.78
C SER A 156 -5.55 12.26 -6.61
N LEU A 157 -5.45 10.93 -6.74
CA LEU A 157 -4.19 10.19 -6.56
C LEU A 157 -3.40 10.10 -7.86
N SER A 158 -4.02 9.56 -8.90
CA SER A 158 -3.46 9.44 -10.23
C SER A 158 -4.58 9.69 -11.25
N LEU A 159 -4.34 10.55 -12.24
CA LEU A 159 -5.31 10.85 -13.29
C LEU A 159 -4.54 11.06 -14.58
N VAL A 160 -4.93 10.36 -15.64
CA VAL A 160 -4.39 10.59 -16.97
C VAL A 160 -5.28 11.55 -17.74
N TYR A 161 -4.67 12.54 -18.38
CA TYR A 161 -5.35 13.54 -19.17
C TYR A 161 -4.54 13.88 -20.42
N MET A 162 -5.22 14.35 -21.46
CA MET A 162 -4.56 14.89 -22.65
C MET A 162 -4.15 16.33 -22.41
N ASP A 163 -2.86 16.63 -22.50
CA ASP A 163 -2.38 18.01 -22.43
C ASP A 163 -2.82 18.77 -23.69
N LYS A 164 -3.63 19.82 -23.52
CA LYS A 164 -4.14 20.66 -24.61
C LYS A 164 -3.01 21.30 -25.44
N LYS A 165 -1.86 21.61 -24.83
CA LYS A 165 -0.74 22.26 -25.52
C LYS A 165 0.10 21.26 -26.30
N THR A 166 0.44 20.13 -25.70
CA THR A 166 1.36 19.17 -26.32
C THR A 166 0.67 18.04 -27.06
N GLN A 167 -0.66 17.90 -26.94
CA GLN A 167 -1.45 16.77 -27.46
C GLN A 167 -0.85 15.41 -27.06
N ARG A 168 -0.30 15.34 -25.84
CA ARG A 168 0.31 14.13 -25.26
C ARG A 168 -0.40 13.77 -23.98
N LEU A 169 -0.56 12.47 -23.75
CA LEU A 169 -1.06 11.95 -22.49
C LEU A 169 -0.08 12.29 -21.38
N ARG A 170 -0.60 12.88 -20.32
CA ARG A 170 0.14 13.20 -19.09
C ARG A 170 -0.62 12.63 -17.90
N MET A 171 0.12 12.43 -16.81
CA MET A 171 -0.43 11.99 -15.54
C MET A 171 -0.31 13.13 -14.52
N THR A 172 -1.36 13.35 -13.73
CA THR A 172 -1.40 14.28 -12.59
C THR A 172 -2.00 13.60 -11.38
N GLY A 173 -2.03 14.29 -10.24
CA GLY A 173 -2.43 13.73 -8.94
C GLY A 173 -1.25 13.64 -7.98
N PHE A 174 -1.55 13.45 -6.70
CA PHE A 174 -0.53 13.41 -5.65
C PHE A 174 0.49 12.28 -5.86
N VAL A 175 0.01 11.05 -6.04
CA VAL A 175 0.84 9.85 -6.24
C VAL A 175 1.57 9.93 -7.58
N ALA A 176 0.88 10.39 -8.61
CA ALA A 176 1.46 10.59 -9.93
C ALA A 176 2.67 11.52 -9.90
N ARG A 177 2.56 12.67 -9.23
CA ARG A 177 3.65 13.64 -9.09
C ARG A 177 4.78 13.11 -8.23
N LEU A 178 4.45 12.40 -7.14
CA LEU A 178 5.46 11.74 -6.30
C LEU A 178 6.30 10.76 -7.13
N MET A 179 5.66 9.96 -7.98
CA MET A 179 6.37 9.00 -8.84
C MET A 179 7.17 9.68 -9.96
N GLN A 180 6.66 10.78 -10.52
CA GLN A 180 7.43 11.60 -11.47
C GLN A 180 8.70 12.18 -10.83
N GLU A 181 8.60 12.69 -9.59
CA GLU A 181 9.77 13.19 -8.86
C GLU A 181 10.72 12.07 -8.45
N PHE A 182 10.19 10.92 -7.98
CA PHE A 182 10.99 9.74 -7.66
C PHE A 182 11.83 9.29 -8.87
N THR A 183 11.18 9.16 -10.03
CA THR A 183 11.88 8.75 -11.27
C THR A 183 12.89 9.80 -11.75
N ARG A 184 12.60 11.10 -11.59
CA ARG A 184 13.55 12.18 -11.89
C ARG A 184 14.78 12.14 -10.99
N VAL A 185 14.61 12.06 -9.68
CA VAL A 185 15.70 12.03 -8.70
C VAL A 185 16.58 10.80 -8.90
N HIS A 186 15.96 9.65 -9.20
CA HIS A 186 16.66 8.39 -9.33
C HIS A 186 17.14 8.05 -10.75
N LYS A 187 16.93 8.95 -11.71
CA LYS A 187 17.21 8.74 -13.15
C LYS A 187 16.60 7.42 -13.64
N ILE A 188 15.30 7.26 -13.47
CA ILE A 188 14.51 6.13 -13.98
C ILE A 188 13.65 6.66 -15.14
N THR A 189 13.53 5.87 -16.20
CA THR A 189 12.66 6.22 -17.34
C THR A 189 11.32 5.52 -17.17
N LEU A 190 10.27 6.26 -16.83
CA LEU A 190 8.92 5.71 -16.75
C LEU A 190 8.35 5.45 -18.16
N ARG A 191 7.84 4.25 -18.41
CA ARG A 191 7.11 3.93 -19.65
C ARG A 191 5.80 3.21 -19.35
N TRP A 192 4.78 3.54 -20.12
CA TRP A 192 3.51 2.81 -20.06
C TRP A 192 3.71 1.43 -20.69
N GLN A 193 3.22 0.39 -20.02
CA GLN A 193 3.28 -0.98 -20.54
C GLN A 193 2.41 -1.15 -21.80
N ARG A 194 1.31 -0.39 -21.89
CA ARG A 194 0.40 -0.32 -23.04
C ARG A 194 -0.14 1.11 -23.18
N PRO A 195 -0.76 1.48 -24.32
CA PRO A 195 -1.47 2.74 -24.45
C PRO A 195 -2.49 2.91 -23.33
N VAL A 196 -2.42 4.04 -22.62
CA VAL A 196 -3.32 4.35 -21.50
C VAL A 196 -4.58 5.01 -22.03
N ILE A 197 -5.73 4.50 -21.59
CA ILE A 197 -7.05 5.04 -21.94
C ILE A 197 -7.50 5.94 -20.79
N ALA A 198 -7.79 7.20 -21.04
CA ALA A 198 -8.21 8.13 -19.99
C ALA A 198 -9.54 7.68 -19.35
N GLY A 199 -9.60 7.63 -18.02
CA GLY A 199 -10.77 7.16 -17.25
C GLY A 199 -10.89 5.64 -17.13
N GLU A 200 -9.92 4.88 -17.65
CA GLU A 200 -9.87 3.43 -17.43
C GLU A 200 -9.49 3.11 -15.99
N GLU A 201 -10.41 2.48 -15.27
CA GLU A 201 -10.19 1.95 -13.93
C GLU A 201 -9.53 0.57 -14.01
N LEU A 202 -8.34 0.45 -13.42
CA LEU A 202 -7.62 -0.83 -13.36
C LEU A 202 -7.85 -1.49 -12.00
N SER A 203 -8.27 -2.75 -12.03
CA SER A 203 -8.35 -3.56 -10.82
C SER A 203 -6.96 -3.77 -10.22
N ILE A 204 -6.86 -3.61 -8.89
CA ILE A 204 -5.66 -3.95 -8.12
C ILE A 204 -5.19 -5.39 -8.38
N ILE A 205 -6.13 -6.33 -8.58
CA ILE A 205 -5.82 -7.74 -8.85
C ILE A 205 -5.10 -7.88 -10.20
N LEU A 206 -5.55 -7.13 -11.21
CA LEU A 206 -4.92 -7.11 -12.52
C LEU A 206 -3.49 -6.55 -12.43
N LEU A 207 -3.32 -5.38 -11.81
CA LEU A 207 -2.00 -4.75 -11.62
C LEU A 207 -1.05 -5.67 -10.85
N ARG A 208 -1.55 -6.35 -9.81
CA ARG A 208 -0.79 -7.34 -9.05
C ARG A 208 -0.35 -8.51 -9.92
N ASN A 209 -1.24 -9.13 -10.68
CA ASN A 209 -0.90 -10.25 -11.55
C ASN A 209 0.12 -9.84 -12.63
N MET A 210 -0.04 -8.65 -13.22
CA MET A 210 0.93 -8.12 -14.18
C MET A 210 2.29 -7.84 -13.54
N THR A 211 2.32 -7.48 -12.25
CA THR A 211 3.58 -7.29 -11.50
C THR A 211 4.24 -8.63 -11.18
N LEU A 212 3.47 -9.62 -10.73
CA LEU A 212 3.96 -10.96 -10.39
C LEU A 212 4.51 -11.68 -11.64
N ASN A 213 3.88 -11.49 -12.79
CA ASN A 213 4.33 -12.04 -14.07
C ASN A 213 5.48 -11.21 -14.70
N GLY A 214 5.94 -10.15 -14.04
CA GLY A 214 7.07 -9.32 -14.50
C GLY A 214 6.74 -8.34 -15.63
N THR A 215 5.48 -8.24 -16.06
CA THR A 215 5.03 -7.28 -17.08
C THR A 215 5.12 -5.83 -16.58
N LEU A 216 4.89 -5.61 -15.28
CA LEU A 216 5.09 -4.32 -14.61
C LEU A 216 6.25 -4.41 -13.63
N ASN A 217 7.15 -3.41 -13.68
CA ASN A 217 8.28 -3.31 -12.76
C ASN A 217 8.00 -2.34 -11.62
N LEU A 218 7.14 -1.35 -11.88
CA LEU A 218 6.80 -0.30 -10.93
C LEU A 218 5.28 -0.04 -10.96
N PRO A 219 4.45 -0.94 -10.40
CA PRO A 219 3.03 -0.68 -10.26
C PRO A 219 2.79 0.48 -9.29
N ILE A 220 1.85 1.36 -9.63
CA ILE A 220 1.47 2.51 -8.81
C ILE A 220 -0.02 2.42 -8.59
N THR A 221 -0.44 2.06 -7.38
CA THR A 221 -1.87 1.97 -7.06
C THR A 221 -2.14 2.15 -5.57
N LEU A 222 -3.36 2.61 -5.25
CA LEU A 222 -3.87 2.55 -3.88
C LEU A 222 -4.25 1.10 -3.54
N CYS A 223 -3.66 0.57 -2.49
CA CYS A 223 -4.00 -0.75 -1.97
C CYS A 223 -4.18 -0.71 -0.44
N GLY A 224 -4.99 -1.61 0.09
CA GLY A 224 -4.99 -1.87 1.51
C GLY A 224 -3.61 -2.35 1.94
N PHE A 225 -3.19 -2.00 3.16
CA PHE A 225 -1.94 -2.51 3.71
C PHE A 225 -2.05 -4.03 3.89
N GLU A 226 -1.40 -4.78 3.01
CA GLU A 226 -1.24 -6.22 3.11
C GLU A 226 0.18 -6.52 3.59
N ARG A 227 0.31 -7.49 4.51
CA ARG A 227 1.64 -8.03 4.83
C ARG A 227 2.19 -8.72 3.59
N ASP A 228 3.49 -8.58 3.38
CA ASP A 228 4.20 -9.29 2.33
C ASP A 228 3.88 -10.78 2.34
N SER A 229 3.52 -11.31 1.18
CA SER A 229 3.18 -12.72 1.03
C SER A 229 3.53 -13.21 -0.37
N ALA A 230 3.18 -14.46 -0.68
CA ALA A 230 3.31 -14.98 -2.04
C ALA A 230 2.54 -14.15 -3.09
N SER A 231 1.54 -13.37 -2.66
CA SER A 231 0.73 -12.52 -3.53
C SER A 231 1.37 -11.16 -3.85
N GLY A 232 2.53 -10.83 -3.30
CA GLY A 232 3.23 -9.59 -3.64
C GLY A 232 4.12 -9.03 -2.53
N LEU A 233 5.04 -8.15 -2.94
CA LEU A 233 5.84 -7.31 -2.05
C LEU A 233 5.33 -5.88 -2.11
N TYR A 234 5.16 -5.24 -0.96
CA TYR A 234 4.73 -3.85 -0.87
C TYR A 234 5.84 -2.93 -0.37
N SER A 235 5.82 -1.68 -0.81
CA SER A 235 6.64 -0.64 -0.18
C SER A 235 6.11 -0.35 1.22
N TYR A 236 6.93 0.30 2.04
CA TYR A 236 6.44 0.90 3.27
C TYR A 236 5.29 1.88 2.96
N PRO A 237 4.20 1.89 3.75
CA PRO A 237 3.09 2.80 3.52
C PRO A 237 3.57 4.25 3.60
N TYR A 238 3.28 5.04 2.57
CA TYR A 238 3.62 6.47 2.53
C TYR A 238 2.43 7.37 2.85
N ASP A 239 1.21 6.85 2.75
CA ASP A 239 -0.03 7.54 3.11
C ASP A 239 -1.01 6.53 3.73
N ILE A 240 -1.73 6.96 4.78
CA ILE A 240 -2.73 6.16 5.48
C ILE A 240 -3.98 7.04 5.64
N PRO A 241 -4.91 6.98 4.67
CA PRO A 241 -6.11 7.79 4.74
C PRO A 241 -7.01 7.31 5.90
N SER A 242 -7.67 8.26 6.56
CA SER A 242 -8.71 7.96 7.54
C SER A 242 -10.01 7.62 6.82
N TRP A 243 -10.71 6.60 7.31
CA TRP A 243 -12.03 6.24 6.81
C TRP A 243 -13.07 7.19 7.38
N PHE A 244 -13.94 7.72 6.52
CA PHE A 244 -15.06 8.56 6.93
C PHE A 244 -16.30 8.24 6.11
N ILE A 245 -17.47 8.39 6.75
CA ILE A 245 -18.75 8.15 6.10
C ILE A 245 -19.22 9.48 5.52
N MET A 246 -19.31 9.56 4.20
CA MET A 246 -19.98 10.67 3.53
C MET A 246 -21.49 10.41 3.53
N VAL A 247 -22.26 11.30 4.16
CA VAL A 247 -23.71 11.33 4.04
C VAL A 247 -24.13 12.44 3.08
N PRO A 248 -25.21 12.25 2.30
CA PRO A 248 -25.72 13.31 1.44
C PRO A 248 -26.04 14.54 2.28
N CYS A 249 -25.69 15.72 1.77
CA CYS A 249 -26.00 16.97 2.43
C CYS A 249 -27.53 17.07 2.65
N PRO A 250 -27.98 17.45 3.86
CA PRO A 250 -29.40 17.64 4.11
C PRO A 250 -29.92 18.69 3.13
N ARG A 251 -31.05 18.41 2.48
CA ARG A 251 -31.73 19.43 1.67
C ARG A 251 -32.19 20.53 2.61
N GLN A 252 -31.78 21.76 2.34
CA GLN A 252 -32.32 22.92 3.05
C GLN A 252 -33.82 23.00 2.74
N MET A 253 -34.65 22.64 3.71
CA MET A 253 -36.09 22.86 3.65
C MET A 253 -36.38 24.22 4.28
N ALA A 254 -37.10 25.07 3.55
CA ALA A 254 -37.60 26.31 4.14
C ALA A 254 -38.55 25.96 5.29
N THR A 255 -38.46 26.71 6.41
CA THR A 255 -39.33 26.50 7.59
C THR A 255 -40.81 26.44 7.22
N ALA A 256 -41.26 27.24 6.27
CA ALA A 256 -42.63 27.21 5.74
C ALA A 256 -43.05 25.85 5.13
N GLN A 257 -42.13 25.11 4.51
CA GLN A 257 -42.41 23.79 3.95
C GLN A 257 -42.55 22.74 5.06
N VAL A 258 -41.74 22.86 6.12
CA VAL A 258 -41.86 22.01 7.32
C VAL A 258 -43.24 22.21 7.96
N TYR A 259 -43.68 23.46 8.10
CA TYR A 259 -45.03 23.76 8.60
C TYR A 259 -46.15 23.21 7.71
N ARG A 260 -46.01 23.25 6.37
CA ARG A 260 -47.00 22.61 5.48
C ARG A 260 -47.08 21.10 5.63
N VAL A 261 -45.95 20.44 5.88
CA VAL A 261 -45.92 18.98 6.10
C VAL A 261 -46.53 18.63 7.46
N LEU A 262 -46.26 19.43 8.50
CA LEU A 262 -46.83 19.24 9.84
C LEU A 262 -48.33 19.56 9.89
N PHE A 263 -48.76 20.70 9.33
CA PHE A 263 -50.15 21.13 9.23
C PHE A 263 -50.82 20.63 7.95
N ASN A 264 -50.73 19.32 7.70
CA ASN A 264 -51.46 18.70 6.60
C ASN A 264 -52.96 18.67 6.94
N TRP A 265 -53.83 18.84 5.93
CA TRP A 265 -55.29 18.78 6.07
C TRP A 265 -55.78 17.52 6.80
N ARG A 266 -55.07 16.39 6.62
CA ARG A 266 -55.36 15.15 7.36
C ARG A 266 -55.17 15.28 8.87
N MET A 267 -54.07 15.90 9.31
CA MET A 267 -53.81 16.15 10.74
C MET A 267 -54.81 17.17 11.30
N LEU A 268 -55.11 18.23 10.53
CA LEU A 268 -56.10 19.22 10.93
C LEU A 268 -57.49 18.61 11.08
N SER A 269 -57.88 17.73 10.15
CA SER A 269 -59.16 17.01 10.20
C SER A 269 -59.25 16.04 11.38
N LEU A 270 -58.15 15.37 11.72
CA LEU A 270 -58.07 14.50 12.90
C LEU A 270 -58.19 15.30 14.21
N LEU A 271 -57.47 16.41 14.32
CA LEU A 271 -57.55 17.32 15.47
C LEU A 271 -58.95 17.92 15.64
N PHE A 272 -59.57 18.35 14.53
CA PHE A 272 -60.94 18.87 14.56
C PHE A 272 -61.94 17.76 14.92
N GLY A 273 -61.78 16.56 14.37
CA GLY A 273 -62.60 15.41 14.70
C GLY A 273 -62.52 15.02 16.18
N SER A 274 -61.32 14.97 16.76
CA SER A 274 -61.15 14.67 18.18
C SER A 274 -61.76 15.76 19.06
N TYR A 275 -61.58 17.04 18.72
CA TYR A 275 -62.22 18.15 19.42
C TYR A 275 -63.75 18.01 19.44
N CYS A 276 -64.37 17.75 18.29
CA CYS A 276 -65.83 17.53 18.20
C CYS A 276 -66.29 16.35 19.07
N ILE A 277 -65.55 15.24 19.08
CA ILE A 277 -65.86 14.07 19.93
C ILE A 277 -65.79 14.45 21.41
N PHE A 278 -64.75 15.18 21.84
CA PHE A 278 -64.60 15.60 23.23
C PHE A 278 -65.70 16.58 23.66
N VAL A 279 -66.06 17.56 22.82
CA VAL A 279 -67.16 18.50 23.11
C VAL A 279 -68.49 17.75 23.24
N LEU A 280 -68.76 16.78 22.37
CA LEU A 280 -69.96 15.94 22.46
C LEU A 280 -69.97 15.09 23.72
N LEU A 281 -68.86 14.43 24.05
CA LEU A 281 -68.70 13.66 25.29
C LEU A 281 -68.95 14.52 26.53
N ASP A 282 -68.33 15.69 26.60
CA ASP A 282 -68.47 16.62 27.72
C ASP A 282 -69.91 17.16 27.84
N SER A 283 -70.55 17.46 26.70
CA SER A 283 -71.96 17.88 26.66
C SER A 283 -72.91 16.77 27.12
N MET A 284 -72.67 15.52 26.70
CA MET A 284 -73.47 14.37 27.12
C MET A 284 -73.27 14.06 28.61
N LEU A 285 -72.03 14.06 29.10
CA LEU A 285 -71.71 13.90 30.52
C LEU A 285 -72.36 14.99 31.37
N SER A 286 -72.29 16.25 30.93
CA SER A 286 -72.93 17.38 31.60
C SER A 286 -74.45 17.26 31.65
N CYS A 287 -75.08 16.77 30.59
CA CYS A 287 -76.52 16.50 30.54
C CYS A 287 -76.93 15.35 31.48
N LEU A 288 -76.16 14.25 31.49
CA LEU A 288 -76.42 13.07 32.31
C LEU A 288 -76.21 13.31 33.81
N LEU A 289 -75.15 14.05 34.19
CA LEU A 289 -74.78 14.28 35.59
C LEU A 289 -75.56 15.42 36.24
N THR A 290 -75.93 16.46 35.48
CA THR A 290 -76.44 17.72 36.06
C THR A 290 -77.95 17.92 35.89
N ARG A 291 -78.64 17.07 35.11
CA ARG A 291 -80.10 17.14 34.85
C ARG A 291 -80.62 18.56 34.51
N SER A 292 -79.76 19.37 33.89
CA SER A 292 -79.98 20.78 33.56
C SER A 292 -80.17 20.97 32.06
N LYS A 293 -80.82 22.08 31.66
CA LYS A 293 -81.16 22.38 30.26
C LYS A 293 -79.89 22.48 29.40
N PHE A 294 -80.00 21.92 28.18
CA PHE A 294 -78.95 21.89 27.17
C PHE A 294 -78.55 23.31 26.75
N ASP A 295 -77.33 23.73 27.10
CA ASP A 295 -76.83 25.07 26.82
C ASP A 295 -75.96 25.04 25.55
N TRP A 296 -76.44 25.68 24.48
CA TRP A 296 -75.84 25.63 23.15
C TRP A 296 -74.52 26.42 23.05
N THR A 297 -74.24 27.27 24.03
CA THR A 297 -73.02 28.09 24.11
C THR A 297 -71.77 27.25 24.40
N ASN A 298 -71.88 26.24 25.28
CA ASN A 298 -70.82 25.27 25.58
C ASN A 298 -70.43 24.38 24.38
N LEU A 299 -71.31 24.28 23.37
CA LEU A 299 -71.06 23.48 22.18
C LEU A 299 -70.21 24.23 21.13
N ILE A 300 -70.28 25.56 21.13
CA ILE A 300 -69.54 26.44 20.20
C ILE A 300 -68.21 26.90 20.83
N CYS A 301 -68.18 27.14 22.14
CA CYS A 301 -66.98 27.50 22.89
C CYS A 301 -66.95 26.72 24.21
N ASN A 302 -66.32 25.55 24.22
CA ASN A 302 -66.09 24.84 25.47
C ASN A 302 -64.91 25.51 26.19
N GLU A 303 -65.22 26.46 27.07
CA GLU A 303 -64.24 27.25 27.83
C GLU A 303 -63.28 26.38 28.65
N ARG A 304 -63.70 25.18 29.05
CA ARG A 304 -62.86 24.24 29.82
C ARG A 304 -61.75 23.61 28.98
N MET A 305 -62.02 23.25 27.73
CA MET A 305 -60.99 22.69 26.84
C MET A 305 -59.98 23.74 26.38
N ILE A 306 -60.40 24.99 26.14
CA ILE A 306 -59.49 26.07 25.73
C ILE A 306 -58.50 26.41 26.85
N CYS A 307 -58.95 26.39 28.11
CA CYS A 307 -58.08 26.61 29.27
C CYS A 307 -57.06 25.48 29.47
N ASP A 308 -57.43 24.22 29.24
CA ASP A 308 -56.50 23.08 29.37
C ASP A 308 -55.45 23.03 28.24
N VAL A 309 -55.80 23.41 27.02
CA VAL A 309 -54.81 23.52 25.92
C VAL A 309 -53.87 24.71 26.13
N ALA A 310 -54.36 25.81 26.72
CA ALA A 310 -53.54 26.97 27.07
C ALA A 310 -52.59 26.67 28.24
N SER A 311 -52.99 25.84 29.21
CA SER A 311 -52.12 25.45 30.33
C SER A 311 -51.01 24.45 29.90
N LEU A 312 -51.29 23.59 28.91
CA LEU A 312 -50.33 22.63 28.35
C LEU A 312 -49.27 23.25 27.41
N THR A 313 -49.49 24.47 26.91
CA THR A 313 -48.56 25.15 25.98
C THR A 313 -47.68 26.20 26.65
N LEU A 314 -47.90 26.47 27.94
CA LEU A 314 -47.18 27.45 28.77
C LEU A 314 -46.36 26.80 29.91
N GLY A 315 -46.19 25.47 29.89
CA GLY A 315 -45.35 24.71 30.83
C GLY A 315 -43.98 24.36 30.27
#